data_AF-A0A953YZF0-F1
#
_entry.id   AF-A0A953YZF0-F1
#
_cell.length_a   1.000
_cell.length_b   1.000
_cell.length_c   1.000
_cell.angle_alpha   90.00
_cell.angle_beta   90.00
_cell.angle_gamma   90.00
#
_symmetry.space_group_name_H-M   'P 1'
#
loop_
_entity.id
_entity.type
_entity.pdbx_description
1 polymer ?
#
loop_
_entity_poly.entity_id
_entity_poly.type
_entity_poly.pdbx_seq_one_letter_code
_entity_poly.pdbx_strand_id
1 'polypeptide(L)'
;MSDAAKKLKESVLTPKTDFPMKADLTSREVQTLERWYSAQPDGSKDLYEAIQKRRSDAPLYVLHDGPPYANGDAHTGTGMNKILKDTVVKYQTMLGNRSPYIPGWDCHGLPIEHKVLEELGGKKPEDMSALEVRERCLAFAHSFIDRQREQFKRTMTLGRWEEPYLTINPIYEGAVLDCFADLMRQGYVSRSRKPVHWSWAARSALAEAELEYEEREDPSIYVKFRMRFEWDGEQDDTWRFGDLPDSFFESFLPAGMQQVKAPEDAAIACRIHAAKNRLDVLKAKLGGLPVHFVIWTTTPW
;
A
#
# COMPACT_ATOMS: atom_id res chain seq x y z
N MET A 1 17.02 68.57 -9.74
CA MET A 1 18.43 68.14 -9.90
C MET A 1 19.09 69.11 -10.87
N SER A 2 20.29 69.61 -10.58
CA SER A 2 21.03 70.47 -11.51
C SER A 2 21.43 69.70 -12.78
N ASP A 3 21.61 70.38 -13.91
CA ASP A 3 21.99 69.75 -15.19
C ASP A 3 23.30 68.95 -15.11
N ALA A 4 24.22 69.35 -14.23
CA ALA A 4 25.45 68.62 -13.95
C ALA A 4 25.20 67.22 -13.35
N ALA A 5 24.21 67.08 -12.47
CA ALA A 5 23.86 65.80 -11.85
C ALA A 5 23.17 64.83 -12.85
N LYS A 6 22.42 65.37 -13.82
CA LYS A 6 21.84 64.57 -14.92
C LYS A 6 22.92 63.99 -15.84
N LYS A 7 23.89 64.83 -16.24
CA LYS A 7 25.04 64.40 -17.06
C LYS A 7 25.87 63.31 -16.40
N LEU A 8 26.09 63.40 -15.08
CA LEU A 8 26.86 62.39 -14.34
C LEU A 8 26.10 61.05 -14.22
N LYS A 9 24.77 61.08 -14.13
CA LYS A 9 23.95 59.86 -14.08
C LYS A 9 23.95 59.12 -15.42
N GLU A 10 23.98 59.85 -16.53
CA GLU A 10 24.03 59.28 -17.89
C GLU A 10 25.43 58.74 -18.26
N SER A 11 26.49 59.21 -17.61
CA SER A 11 27.86 58.72 -17.84
C SER A 11 28.20 57.41 -17.10
N VAL A 12 27.28 56.87 -16.29
CA VAL A 12 27.50 55.63 -15.53
C VAL A 12 26.78 54.47 -16.22
N LEU A 13 27.51 53.40 -16.52
CA LEU A 13 26.95 52.16 -17.07
C LEU A 13 26.26 51.36 -15.96
N THR A 14 24.95 51.58 -15.81
CA THR A 14 24.13 50.79 -14.88
C THR A 14 23.57 49.54 -15.56
N PRO A 15 23.34 48.45 -14.80
CA PRO A 15 22.62 47.30 -15.30
C PRO A 15 21.21 47.71 -15.78
N LYS A 16 20.87 47.33 -17.01
CA LYS A 16 19.54 47.51 -17.60
C LYS A 16 18.95 46.13 -17.86
N THR A 17 17.78 45.86 -17.31
CA THR A 17 17.08 44.60 -17.52
C THR A 17 15.57 44.82 -17.47
N ASP A 18 14.87 44.15 -18.37
CA ASP A 18 13.41 44.06 -18.35
C ASP A 18 12.92 42.97 -17.37
N PHE A 19 13.84 42.22 -16.77
CA PHE A 19 13.52 41.24 -15.74
C PHE A 19 13.03 41.96 -14.47
N PRO A 20 11.75 41.78 -14.08
CA PRO A 20 11.22 42.48 -12.92
C PRO A 20 11.81 41.89 -11.64
N MET A 21 11.96 42.77 -10.66
CA MET A 21 12.52 42.44 -9.36
C MET A 21 11.57 41.54 -8.52
N LYS A 22 10.25 41.66 -8.72
CA LYS A 22 9.26 40.79 -8.06
C LYS A 22 9.02 39.54 -8.90
N ALA A 23 8.97 38.39 -8.24
CA ALA A 23 8.79 37.10 -8.91
C ALA A 23 7.39 36.92 -9.51
N ASP A 24 6.33 37.30 -8.79
CA ASP A 24 4.92 37.13 -9.22
C ASP A 24 4.58 35.72 -9.77
N LEU A 25 4.98 34.70 -9.00
CA LEU A 25 4.95 33.30 -9.45
C LEU A 25 3.53 32.80 -9.78
N THR A 26 2.50 33.26 -9.07
CA THR A 26 1.11 32.86 -9.32
C THR A 26 0.66 33.12 -10.75
N SER A 27 1.08 34.25 -11.33
CA SER A 27 0.76 34.62 -12.72
C SER A 27 1.76 34.01 -13.69
N ARG A 28 3.06 34.06 -13.35
CA ARG A 28 4.13 33.64 -14.26
C ARG A 28 4.22 32.14 -14.49
N GLU A 29 3.94 31.34 -13.46
CA GLU A 29 3.93 29.89 -13.60
C GLU A 29 2.85 29.44 -14.57
N VAL A 30 1.66 30.05 -14.51
CA VAL A 30 0.55 29.76 -15.42
C VAL A 30 0.95 30.08 -16.86
N GLN A 31 1.47 31.28 -17.12
CA GLN A 31 1.96 31.67 -18.45
C GLN A 31 3.10 30.75 -18.95
N THR A 32 3.95 30.28 -18.03
CA THR A 32 5.03 29.35 -18.37
C THR A 32 4.49 27.99 -18.77
N LEU A 33 3.51 27.46 -18.04
CA LEU A 33 2.83 26.21 -18.36
C LEU A 33 2.08 26.29 -19.69
N GLU A 34 1.35 27.39 -19.94
CA GLU A 34 0.71 27.65 -21.23
C GLU A 34 1.71 27.58 -22.37
N ARG A 35 2.88 28.23 -22.22
CA ARG A 35 3.96 28.16 -23.21
C ARG A 35 4.52 26.74 -23.37
N TRP A 36 4.64 25.97 -22.29
CA TRP A 36 5.15 24.61 -22.34
C TRP A 36 4.20 23.63 -23.03
N TYR A 37 2.88 23.81 -22.87
CA TYR A 37 1.87 22.94 -23.48
C TYR A 37 1.33 23.45 -24.83
N SER A 38 1.78 24.62 -25.27
CA SER A 38 1.51 25.13 -26.62
C SER A 38 2.42 24.48 -27.66
N ALA A 39 1.98 24.54 -28.93
CA ALA A 39 2.79 24.09 -30.06
C ALA A 39 4.15 24.81 -30.11
N GLN A 40 5.20 24.04 -30.35
CA GLN A 40 6.58 24.51 -30.36
C GLN A 40 7.05 24.86 -31.78
N PRO A 41 8.05 25.74 -31.96
CA PRO A 41 8.51 26.19 -33.28
C PRO A 41 9.04 25.08 -34.20
N ASP A 42 9.42 23.92 -33.65
CA ASP A 42 9.90 22.74 -34.39
C ASP A 42 8.76 21.77 -34.77
N GLY A 43 7.51 22.20 -34.63
CA GLY A 43 6.29 21.47 -34.98
C GLY A 43 5.82 20.46 -33.93
N SER A 44 6.50 20.36 -32.79
CA SER A 44 6.07 19.52 -31.67
C SER A 44 4.83 20.11 -30.99
N LYS A 45 3.95 19.25 -30.48
CA LYS A 45 2.69 19.66 -29.84
C LYS A 45 2.90 20.43 -28.53
N ASP A 46 3.98 20.09 -27.82
CA ASP A 46 4.36 20.65 -26.53
C ASP A 46 5.89 20.58 -26.35
N LEU A 47 6.37 21.20 -25.26
CA LEU A 47 7.78 21.24 -24.89
C LEU A 47 8.35 19.84 -24.61
N TYR A 48 7.56 18.94 -24.02
CA TYR A 48 8.03 17.59 -23.71
C TYR A 48 8.39 16.85 -25.00
N GLU A 49 7.50 16.85 -25.99
CA GLU A 49 7.76 16.26 -27.29
C GLU A 49 8.95 16.91 -27.99
N ALA A 50 9.09 18.24 -27.93
CA ALA A 50 10.23 18.94 -28.52
C ALA A 50 11.57 18.51 -27.89
N ILE A 51 11.60 18.33 -26.56
CA ILE A 51 12.77 17.80 -25.84
C ILE A 51 13.09 16.37 -26.29
N GLN A 52 12.09 15.49 -26.37
CA GLN A 52 12.28 14.10 -26.78
C GLN A 52 12.76 14.00 -28.23
N LYS A 53 12.22 14.83 -29.13
CA LYS A 53 12.59 14.90 -30.55
C LYS A 53 14.03 15.36 -30.72
N ARG A 54 14.45 16.43 -30.03
CA ARG A 54 15.83 16.95 -30.10
C ARG A 54 16.88 15.97 -29.57
N ARG A 55 16.46 14.98 -28.79
CA ARG A 55 17.34 14.01 -28.14
C ARG A 55 17.09 12.58 -28.63
N SER A 56 16.48 12.39 -29.81
CA SER A 56 16.15 11.06 -30.32
C SER A 56 17.34 10.10 -30.33
N ASP A 57 18.53 10.63 -30.64
CA ASP A 57 19.77 9.88 -30.86
C ASP A 57 20.73 9.92 -29.65
N ALA A 58 20.29 10.53 -28.54
CA ALA A 58 21.08 10.61 -27.32
C ALA A 58 20.97 9.31 -26.48
N PRO A 59 21.94 9.03 -25.60
CA PRO A 59 21.86 7.91 -24.66
C PRO A 59 20.57 7.95 -23.83
N LEU A 60 19.91 6.80 -23.70
CA LEU A 60 18.65 6.68 -22.99
C LEU A 60 18.88 6.61 -21.47
N TYR A 61 18.16 7.44 -20.73
CA TYR A 61 18.05 7.36 -19.28
C TYR A 61 16.58 7.15 -18.90
N VAL A 62 16.25 6.02 -18.28
CA VAL A 62 14.87 5.69 -17.91
C VAL A 62 14.72 5.77 -16.39
N LEU A 63 13.86 6.66 -15.94
CA LEU A 63 13.32 6.65 -14.58
C LEU A 63 11.90 6.08 -14.65
N HIS A 64 11.70 4.88 -14.11
CA HIS A 64 10.38 4.28 -14.03
C HIS A 64 9.58 4.94 -12.89
N ASP A 65 8.43 5.49 -13.24
CA ASP A 65 7.54 6.11 -12.27
C ASP A 65 6.82 5.03 -11.47
N GLY A 66 6.91 5.04 -10.14
CA GLY A 66 5.97 4.29 -9.30
C GLY A 66 4.58 4.94 -9.36
N PRO A 67 3.53 4.20 -9.75
CA PRO A 67 2.23 4.78 -10.05
C PRO A 67 1.49 5.17 -8.75
N PRO A 68 1.02 6.42 -8.56
CA PRO A 68 0.08 6.74 -7.50
C PRO A 68 -1.26 6.00 -7.68
N TYR A 69 -1.93 5.75 -6.57
CA TYR A 69 -3.32 5.26 -6.58
C TYR A 69 -4.27 6.33 -7.14
N ALA A 70 -5.17 5.92 -8.03
CA ALA A 70 -6.19 6.76 -8.63
C ALA A 70 -7.43 6.92 -7.72
N ASN A 71 -7.21 7.30 -6.46
CA ASN A 71 -8.27 7.30 -5.44
C ASN A 71 -8.49 8.63 -4.72
N GLY A 72 -7.68 9.67 -4.97
CA GLY A 72 -7.75 10.91 -4.19
C GLY A 72 -6.98 12.06 -4.83
N ASP A 73 -7.10 13.25 -4.26
CA ASP A 73 -6.27 14.39 -4.65
C ASP A 73 -4.80 14.18 -4.29
N ALA A 74 -3.90 14.77 -5.09
CA ALA A 74 -2.50 14.83 -4.74
C ALA A 74 -2.29 15.62 -3.43
N HIS A 75 -1.55 15.03 -2.50
CA HIS A 75 -1.13 15.66 -1.26
C HIS A 75 0.37 15.98 -1.32
N THR A 76 0.91 16.63 -0.28
CA THR A 76 2.32 17.06 -0.25
C THR A 76 3.30 15.91 -0.46
N GLY A 77 2.96 14.69 -0.03
CA GLY A 77 3.78 13.49 -0.22
C GLY A 77 3.90 13.09 -1.68
N THR A 78 2.78 12.97 -2.40
CA THR A 78 2.80 12.68 -3.84
C THR A 78 3.42 13.83 -4.64
N GLY A 79 3.17 15.08 -4.25
CA GLY A 79 3.82 16.26 -4.82
C GLY A 79 5.33 16.22 -4.69
N MET A 80 5.86 15.96 -3.49
CA MET A 80 7.30 15.82 -3.23
C MET A 80 7.92 14.73 -4.10
N ASN A 81 7.29 13.55 -4.17
CA ASN A 81 7.79 12.45 -4.99
C ASN A 81 7.90 12.83 -6.47
N LYS A 82 6.87 13.48 -7.03
CA LYS A 82 6.87 13.89 -8.45
C LYS A 82 7.90 14.98 -8.74
N ILE A 83 8.04 15.97 -7.87
CA ILE A 83 9.03 17.05 -8.03
C ILE A 83 10.46 16.49 -8.01
N LEU A 84 10.75 15.53 -7.14
CA LEU A 84 12.06 14.88 -7.10
C LEU A 84 12.36 14.09 -8.38
N LYS A 85 11.40 13.29 -8.86
CA LYS A 85 11.53 12.55 -10.12
C LYS A 85 11.74 13.50 -11.31
N ASP A 86 10.96 14.57 -11.38
CA ASP A 86 11.08 15.60 -12.41
C ASP A 86 12.45 16.30 -12.39
N THR A 87 12.97 16.60 -11.20
CA THR A 87 14.31 17.18 -11.02
C THR A 87 15.38 16.26 -11.61
N VAL A 88 15.32 14.96 -11.33
CA VAL A 88 16.26 13.97 -11.88
C VAL A 88 16.14 13.86 -13.40
N VAL A 89 14.92 13.79 -13.92
CA VAL A 89 14.66 13.71 -15.37
C VAL A 89 15.18 14.96 -16.10
N LYS A 90 14.90 16.15 -15.57
CA LYS A 90 15.37 17.43 -16.12
C LYS A 90 16.89 17.52 -16.05
N TYR A 91 17.49 17.12 -14.92
CA TYR A 91 18.95 17.07 -14.76
C TYR A 91 19.60 16.16 -15.81
N GLN A 92 19.11 14.93 -15.96
CA GLN A 92 19.64 13.98 -16.93
C GLN A 92 19.43 14.44 -18.37
N THR A 93 18.29 15.07 -18.64
CA THR A 93 18.05 15.76 -19.91
C THR A 93 19.10 16.83 -20.15
N MET A 94 19.35 17.73 -19.20
CA MET A 94 20.34 18.80 -19.34
C MET A 94 21.77 18.27 -19.48
N LEU A 95 22.10 17.11 -18.91
CA LEU A 95 23.40 16.46 -19.08
C LEU A 95 23.66 15.89 -20.48
N GLY A 96 22.63 15.71 -21.31
CA GLY A 96 22.82 15.12 -22.63
C GLY A 96 21.84 13.99 -22.95
N ASN A 97 21.28 13.32 -21.95
CA ASN A 97 20.55 12.07 -22.14
C ASN A 97 19.13 12.30 -22.65
N ARG A 98 18.60 11.32 -23.40
CA ARG A 98 17.17 11.22 -23.69
C ARG A 98 16.48 10.62 -22.46
N SER A 99 15.67 11.41 -21.78
CA SER A 99 15.02 10.99 -20.52
C SER A 99 13.49 11.03 -20.65
N PRO A 100 12.85 10.03 -21.26
CA PRO A 100 11.40 9.97 -21.33
C PRO A 100 10.83 9.66 -19.94
N TYR A 101 9.97 10.56 -19.44
CA TYR A 101 9.18 10.30 -18.24
C TYR A 101 7.75 9.93 -18.65
N ILE A 102 7.36 8.68 -18.34
CA ILE A 102 6.02 8.15 -18.60
C ILE A 102 5.34 8.00 -17.23
N PRO A 103 4.38 8.87 -16.89
CA PRO A 103 3.64 8.73 -15.65
C PRO A 103 2.73 7.51 -15.72
N GLY A 104 2.39 6.94 -14.55
CA GLY A 104 1.34 5.93 -14.50
C GLY A 104 0.45 6.05 -13.29
N TRP A 105 -0.59 5.22 -13.27
CA TRP A 105 -1.59 5.18 -12.21
C TRP A 105 -1.99 3.75 -11.88
N ASP A 106 -2.16 3.49 -10.59
CA ASP A 106 -2.74 2.26 -10.11
C ASP A 106 -4.26 2.43 -9.95
N CYS A 107 -4.99 1.66 -10.76
CA CYS A 107 -6.41 1.78 -11.01
C CYS A 107 -7.23 0.64 -10.38
N HIS A 108 -6.57 -0.33 -9.76
CA HIS A 108 -7.20 -1.52 -9.17
C HIS A 108 -7.08 -1.52 -7.64
N GLY A 109 -7.76 -2.49 -7.00
CA GLY A 109 -7.57 -2.82 -5.59
C GLY A 109 -8.63 -2.27 -4.63
N LEU A 110 -8.52 -2.73 -3.38
CA LEU A 110 -9.45 -2.44 -2.29
C LEU A 110 -9.70 -0.94 -2.04
N PRO A 111 -8.72 -0.02 -2.16
CA PRO A 111 -8.97 1.40 -1.87
C PRO A 111 -10.01 2.04 -2.78
N ILE A 112 -10.05 1.69 -4.07
CA ILE A 112 -11.05 2.24 -5.02
C ILE A 112 -12.41 1.60 -4.77
N GLU A 113 -12.44 0.28 -4.57
CA GLU A 113 -13.68 -0.44 -4.24
C GLU A 113 -14.33 0.14 -2.97
N HIS A 114 -13.54 0.40 -1.93
CA HIS A 114 -14.05 0.97 -0.69
C HIS A 114 -14.66 2.36 -0.89
N LYS A 115 -13.97 3.25 -1.60
CA LYS A 115 -14.47 4.62 -1.86
C LYS A 115 -15.74 4.63 -2.71
N VAL A 116 -15.81 3.78 -3.73
CA VAL A 116 -17.04 3.66 -4.54
C VAL A 116 -18.20 3.15 -3.69
N LEU A 117 -17.96 2.22 -2.76
CA LEU A 117 -18.98 1.73 -1.83
C LEU A 117 -19.41 2.81 -0.81
N GLU A 118 -18.48 3.64 -0.32
CA GLU A 118 -18.79 4.78 0.55
C GLU A 118 -19.68 5.82 -0.19
N GLU A 119 -19.32 6.19 -1.42
CA GLU A 119 -20.08 7.15 -2.24
C GLU A 119 -21.50 6.67 -2.58
N LEU A 120 -21.71 5.35 -2.63
CA LEU A 120 -23.01 4.74 -2.89
C LEU A 120 -23.98 4.83 -1.70
N GLY A 121 -23.56 5.42 -0.57
CA GLY A 121 -24.47 5.93 0.47
C GLY A 121 -25.40 4.87 1.08
N GLY A 122 -24.97 3.61 1.16
CA GLY A 122 -25.73 2.53 1.79
C GLY A 122 -26.53 1.62 0.86
N LYS A 123 -26.40 1.73 -0.48
CA LYS A 123 -26.74 0.60 -1.34
C LYS A 123 -25.78 -0.54 -1.06
N LYS A 124 -26.30 -1.72 -0.72
CA LYS A 124 -25.43 -2.85 -0.43
C LYS A 124 -24.81 -3.33 -1.73
N PRO A 125 -23.54 -3.78 -1.74
CA PRO A 125 -22.95 -4.45 -2.89
C PRO A 125 -23.81 -5.61 -3.40
N GLU A 126 -24.62 -6.19 -2.51
CA GLU A 126 -25.61 -7.25 -2.73
C GLU A 126 -26.71 -6.86 -3.74
N ASP A 127 -27.01 -5.56 -3.87
CA ASP A 127 -28.04 -5.03 -4.75
C ASP A 127 -27.51 -4.68 -6.15
N MET A 128 -26.21 -4.86 -6.41
CA MET A 128 -25.53 -4.48 -7.64
C MET A 128 -24.81 -5.67 -8.27
N SER A 129 -24.77 -5.70 -9.60
CA SER A 129 -23.98 -6.70 -10.30
C SER A 129 -22.48 -6.40 -10.15
N ALA A 130 -21.64 -7.44 -10.15
CA ALA A 130 -20.18 -7.27 -10.14
C ALA A 130 -19.67 -6.44 -11.33
N LEU A 131 -20.38 -6.50 -12.48
CA LEU A 131 -20.07 -5.67 -13.65
C LEU A 131 -20.32 -4.19 -13.35
N GLU A 132 -21.49 -3.86 -12.78
CA GLU A 132 -21.84 -2.48 -12.44
C GLU A 132 -20.86 -1.87 -11.43
N VAL A 133 -20.42 -2.65 -10.43
CA VAL A 133 -19.41 -2.19 -9.46
C VAL A 133 -18.08 -1.88 -10.18
N ARG A 134 -17.64 -2.75 -11.09
CA ARG A 134 -16.40 -2.54 -11.87
C ARG A 134 -16.48 -1.33 -12.79
N GLU A 135 -17.60 -1.13 -13.47
CA GLU A 135 -17.83 0.04 -14.32
C GLU A 135 -17.75 1.35 -13.52
N ARG A 136 -18.31 1.36 -12.31
CA ARG A 136 -18.22 2.51 -11.41
C ARG A 136 -16.80 2.73 -10.90
N CYS A 137 -16.07 1.67 -10.53
CA CYS A 137 -14.66 1.77 -10.13
C CYS A 137 -13.79 2.32 -11.27
N LEU A 138 -14.03 1.86 -12.50
CA LEU A 138 -13.34 2.36 -13.70
C LEU A 138 -13.62 3.86 -13.91
N ALA A 139 -14.89 4.27 -13.85
CA ALA A 139 -15.27 5.68 -14.00
C ALA A 139 -14.66 6.56 -12.90
N PHE A 140 -14.67 6.07 -11.65
CA PHE A 140 -14.05 6.73 -10.51
C PHE A 140 -12.54 6.91 -10.72
N ALA A 141 -11.83 5.83 -11.09
CA ALA A 141 -10.40 5.87 -11.36
C ALA A 141 -10.04 6.88 -12.46
N HIS A 142 -10.78 6.89 -13.58
CA HIS A 142 -10.57 7.86 -14.65
C HIS A 142 -10.74 9.31 -14.19
N SER A 143 -11.75 9.59 -13.36
CA SER A 143 -11.96 10.95 -12.85
C SER A 143 -10.77 11.46 -12.01
N PHE A 144 -10.16 10.58 -11.20
CA PHE A 144 -9.01 10.93 -10.38
C PHE A 144 -7.70 10.97 -11.19
N ILE A 145 -7.55 10.14 -12.22
CA ILE A 145 -6.40 10.22 -13.13
C ILE A 145 -6.30 11.60 -13.76
N ASP A 146 -7.41 12.11 -14.32
CA ASP A 146 -7.40 13.42 -14.98
C ASP A 146 -7.16 14.55 -13.97
N ARG A 147 -7.77 14.47 -12.77
CA ARG A 147 -7.58 15.46 -11.72
C ARG A 147 -6.13 15.49 -11.21
N GLN A 148 -5.56 14.33 -10.91
CA GLN A 148 -4.16 14.21 -10.48
C GLN A 148 -3.19 14.63 -11.59
N ARG A 149 -3.49 14.29 -12.86
CA ARG A 149 -2.70 14.74 -14.02
C ARG A 149 -2.58 16.25 -14.02
N GLU A 150 -3.69 16.98 -13.92
CA GLU A 150 -3.67 18.45 -13.91
C GLU A 150 -2.96 19.02 -12.67
N GLN A 151 -3.09 18.38 -11.51
CA GLN A 151 -2.33 18.75 -10.31
C GLN A 151 -0.82 18.59 -10.50
N PHE A 152 -0.36 17.49 -11.11
CA PHE A 152 1.07 17.27 -11.38
C PHE A 152 1.60 18.13 -12.54
N LYS A 153 0.77 18.44 -13.55
CA LYS A 153 1.12 19.45 -14.56
C LYS A 153 1.30 20.82 -13.89
N ARG A 154 0.45 21.18 -12.92
CA ARG A 154 0.54 22.44 -12.17
C ARG A 154 1.82 22.55 -11.34
N THR A 155 2.43 21.44 -10.91
CA THR A 155 3.76 21.43 -10.27
C THR A 155 4.92 21.52 -11.26
N MET A 156 4.64 21.87 -12.53
CA MET A 156 5.65 22.01 -13.59
C MET A 156 6.40 20.70 -13.91
N THR A 157 5.79 19.56 -13.60
CA THR A 157 6.34 18.25 -13.94
C THR A 157 6.13 17.97 -15.44
N LEU A 158 7.22 17.67 -16.15
CA LEU A 158 7.16 17.31 -17.57
C LEU A 158 7.05 15.80 -17.73
N GLY A 159 6.15 15.34 -18.58
CA GLY A 159 5.94 13.91 -18.83
C GLY A 159 5.02 13.64 -20.00
N ARG A 160 4.93 12.38 -20.41
CA ARG A 160 3.99 11.92 -21.43
C ARG A 160 2.58 11.75 -20.84
N TRP A 161 1.95 12.86 -20.47
CA TRP A 161 0.68 12.89 -19.75
C TRP A 161 -0.52 12.35 -20.53
N GLU A 162 -0.51 12.48 -21.85
CA GLU A 162 -1.61 12.06 -22.73
C GLU A 162 -1.58 10.55 -23.04
N GLU A 163 -0.45 9.89 -22.78
CA GLU A 163 -0.30 8.44 -22.97
C GLU A 163 0.42 7.83 -21.76
N PRO A 164 -0.22 7.88 -20.58
CA PRO A 164 0.32 7.28 -19.37
C PRO A 164 0.18 5.75 -19.42
N TYR A 165 0.91 5.04 -18.57
CA TYR A 165 0.63 3.63 -18.34
C TYR A 165 -0.41 3.50 -17.22
N LEU A 166 -1.46 2.72 -17.45
CA LEU A 166 -2.54 2.51 -16.49
C LEU A 166 -2.65 1.02 -16.20
N THR A 167 -2.79 0.63 -14.94
CA THR A 167 -2.89 -0.80 -14.59
C THR A 167 -4.18 -1.45 -15.12
N ILE A 168 -5.20 -0.64 -15.48
CA ILE A 168 -6.44 -1.06 -16.13
C ILE A 168 -6.36 -1.15 -17.66
N ASN A 169 -5.23 -0.78 -18.26
CA ASN A 169 -5.06 -0.93 -19.70
C ASN A 169 -4.91 -2.43 -20.03
N PRO A 170 -5.67 -2.97 -21.02
CA PRO A 170 -5.59 -4.39 -21.39
C PRO A 170 -4.17 -4.90 -21.70
N ILE A 171 -3.29 -4.03 -22.23
CA ILE A 171 -1.88 -4.40 -22.49
C ILE A 171 -1.14 -4.66 -21.17
N TYR A 172 -1.40 -3.84 -20.15
CA TYR A 172 -0.80 -4.01 -18.82
C TYR A 172 -1.34 -5.28 -18.14
N GLU A 173 -2.65 -5.48 -18.16
CA GLU A 173 -3.30 -6.67 -17.61
C GLU A 173 -2.81 -7.96 -18.29
N GLY A 174 -2.64 -7.93 -19.61
CA GLY A 174 -2.03 -9.03 -20.37
C GLY A 174 -0.62 -9.36 -19.90
N ALA A 175 0.23 -8.35 -19.71
CA ALA A 175 1.59 -8.55 -19.20
C ALA A 175 1.62 -9.14 -17.77
N VAL A 176 0.66 -8.74 -16.92
CA VAL A 176 0.49 -9.33 -15.58
C VAL A 176 0.10 -10.81 -15.68
N LEU A 177 -0.83 -11.15 -16.57
CA LEU A 177 -1.24 -12.54 -16.80
C LEU A 177 -0.11 -13.41 -17.36
N ASP A 178 0.70 -12.88 -18.27
CA ASP A 178 1.88 -13.57 -18.81
C ASP A 178 2.91 -13.86 -17.71
N CYS A 179 3.22 -12.85 -16.89
CA CYS A 179 4.10 -13.00 -15.74
C CYS A 179 3.58 -14.06 -14.75
N PHE A 180 2.28 -14.02 -14.44
CA PHE A 180 1.65 -15.01 -13.58
C PHE A 180 1.72 -16.43 -14.17
N ALA A 181 1.46 -16.58 -15.48
CA ALA A 181 1.57 -17.86 -16.17
C ALA A 181 3.00 -18.41 -16.14
N ASP A 182 4.01 -17.56 -16.27
CA ASP A 182 5.42 -17.97 -16.17
C ASP A 182 5.80 -18.41 -14.76
N LEU A 183 5.32 -17.71 -13.72
CA LEU A 183 5.50 -18.13 -12.33
C LEU A 183 4.81 -19.47 -12.05
N MET A 184 3.63 -19.71 -12.63
CA MET A 184 2.96 -21.01 -12.56
C MET A 184 3.77 -22.11 -13.24
N ARG A 185 4.27 -21.88 -14.46
CA ARG A 185 5.08 -22.86 -15.21
C ARG A 185 6.36 -23.26 -14.48
N GLN A 186 6.96 -22.32 -13.76
CA GLN A 186 8.18 -22.55 -12.96
C GLN A 186 7.90 -23.21 -11.61
N GLY A 187 6.63 -23.43 -11.24
CA GLY A 187 6.24 -24.09 -9.99
C GLY A 187 6.27 -23.19 -8.75
N TYR A 188 6.37 -21.86 -8.91
CA TYR A 188 6.34 -20.92 -7.79
C TYR A 188 4.93 -20.69 -7.23
N VAL A 189 3.89 -20.99 -8.02
CA VAL A 189 2.50 -20.82 -7.61
C VAL A 189 1.91 -22.17 -7.21
N SER A 190 1.37 -22.25 -6.00
CA SER A 190 0.66 -23.42 -5.50
C SER A 190 -0.62 -23.01 -4.79
N ARG A 191 -1.56 -23.95 -4.65
CA ARG A 191 -2.82 -23.74 -3.94
C ARG A 191 -2.89 -24.66 -2.72
N SER A 192 -2.95 -24.06 -1.54
CA SER A 192 -3.07 -24.76 -0.26
C SER A 192 -4.01 -24.03 0.69
N ARG A 193 -4.47 -24.70 1.75
CA ARG A 193 -5.20 -24.06 2.85
C ARG A 193 -4.20 -23.62 3.90
N LYS A 194 -4.09 -22.30 4.11
CA LYS A 194 -3.26 -21.68 5.15
C LYS A 194 -4.14 -20.69 5.92
N PRO A 195 -4.00 -20.54 7.24
CA PRO A 195 -4.56 -19.39 7.94
C PRO A 195 -4.07 -18.09 7.29
N VAL A 196 -4.99 -17.17 7.03
CA VAL A 196 -4.70 -15.87 6.40
C VAL A 196 -5.30 -14.76 7.25
N HIS A 197 -4.72 -13.56 7.18
CA HIS A 197 -5.37 -12.37 7.71
C HIS A 197 -6.62 -12.10 6.89
N TRP A 198 -7.75 -11.89 7.58
CA TRP A 198 -9.05 -11.70 6.95
C TRP A 198 -9.68 -10.40 7.47
N SER A 199 -9.95 -9.46 6.56
CA SER A 199 -10.70 -8.26 6.90
C SER A 199 -12.19 -8.58 6.81
N TRP A 200 -12.88 -8.50 7.95
CA TRP A 200 -14.34 -8.67 7.99
C TRP A 200 -15.05 -7.53 7.24
N ALA A 201 -14.49 -6.32 7.26
CA ALA A 201 -15.04 -5.14 6.60
C ALA A 201 -14.90 -5.22 5.07
N ALA A 202 -13.72 -5.59 4.57
CA ALA A 202 -13.47 -5.75 3.14
C ALA A 202 -13.93 -7.12 2.58
N ARG A 203 -14.29 -8.07 3.47
CA ARG A 203 -14.65 -9.46 3.12
C ARG A 203 -13.59 -10.14 2.22
N SER A 204 -12.32 -9.86 2.47
CA SER A 204 -11.19 -10.36 1.69
C SER A 204 -10.01 -10.74 2.58
N ALA A 205 -9.15 -11.60 2.03
CA ALA A 205 -7.84 -11.88 2.62
C ALA A 205 -6.91 -10.69 2.39
N LEU A 206 -6.09 -10.37 3.41
CA LEU A 206 -5.08 -9.33 3.34
C LEU A 206 -3.67 -9.92 3.35
N ALA A 207 -2.76 -9.28 2.62
CA ALA A 207 -1.34 -9.56 2.74
C ALA A 207 -0.78 -8.91 4.01
N GLU A 208 0.33 -9.43 4.54
CA GLU A 208 0.97 -8.89 5.75
C GLU A 208 1.40 -7.41 5.57
N ALA A 209 1.84 -7.06 4.36
CA ALA A 209 2.20 -5.67 4.01
C ALA A 209 1.00 -4.69 3.98
N GLU A 210 -0.23 -5.19 4.04
CA GLU A 210 -1.46 -4.39 4.08
C GLU A 210 -1.97 -4.20 5.52
N LEU A 211 -1.28 -4.76 6.51
CA LEU A 211 -1.67 -4.64 7.92
C LEU A 211 -1.01 -3.43 8.57
N GLU A 212 -1.82 -2.70 9.33
CA GLU A 212 -1.35 -1.67 10.25
C GLU A 212 -1.60 -2.16 11.68
N TYR A 213 -0.61 -1.95 12.55
CA TYR A 213 -0.66 -2.38 13.94
C TYR A 213 -0.95 -1.18 14.83
N GLU A 214 -1.94 -1.34 15.70
CA GLU A 214 -2.29 -0.37 16.72
C GLU A 214 -2.32 -1.07 18.08
N GLU A 215 -1.89 -0.35 19.13
CA GLU A 215 -2.01 -0.85 20.49
C GLU A 215 -3.49 -0.92 20.89
N ARG A 216 -3.93 -2.07 21.37
CA ARG A 216 -5.30 -2.30 21.85
C ARG A 216 -5.28 -3.09 23.14
N GLU A 217 -6.09 -2.66 24.10
CA GLU A 217 -6.36 -3.43 25.31
C GLU A 217 -7.50 -4.42 25.03
N ASP A 218 -7.19 -5.71 25.11
CA ASP A 218 -8.16 -6.79 24.97
C ASP A 218 -8.28 -7.61 26.26
N PRO A 219 -9.48 -8.15 26.59
CA PRO A 219 -9.63 -9.07 27.70
C PRO A 219 -8.77 -10.32 27.50
N SER A 220 -7.87 -10.58 28.45
CA SER A 220 -7.10 -11.84 28.52
C SER A 220 -7.65 -12.71 29.65
N ILE A 221 -8.07 -13.93 29.32
CA ILE A 221 -8.67 -14.89 30.27
C ILE A 221 -7.84 -16.17 30.38
N TYR A 222 -7.85 -16.79 31.56
CA TYR A 222 -7.26 -18.09 31.78
C TYR A 222 -8.36 -19.16 31.84
N VAL A 223 -8.30 -20.13 30.93
CA VAL A 223 -9.29 -21.20 30.83
C VAL A 223 -8.68 -22.53 31.28
N LYS A 224 -9.20 -23.10 32.37
CA LYS A 224 -8.76 -24.42 32.88
C LYS A 224 -9.53 -25.53 32.16
N PHE A 225 -8.81 -26.38 31.42
CA PHE A 225 -9.37 -27.57 30.77
C PHE A 225 -9.21 -28.80 31.65
N ARG A 226 -10.25 -29.65 31.69
CA ARG A 226 -10.14 -30.98 32.28
C ARG A 226 -9.30 -31.87 31.36
N MET A 227 -8.21 -32.41 31.89
CA MET A 227 -7.35 -33.32 31.15
C MET A 227 -7.77 -34.77 31.38
N ARG A 228 -7.80 -35.55 30.30
CA ARG A 228 -7.86 -37.02 30.37
C ARG A 228 -6.57 -37.57 29.78
N PHE A 229 -5.88 -38.41 30.54
CA PHE A 229 -4.58 -38.95 30.16
C PHE A 229 -4.69 -40.46 29.95
N GLU A 230 -4.02 -40.95 28.91
CA GLU A 230 -3.59 -42.34 28.78
C GLU A 230 -2.07 -42.38 28.97
N TRP A 231 -1.58 -43.29 29.80
CA TRP A 231 -0.17 -43.43 30.17
C TRP A 231 0.41 -44.71 29.56
N ASP A 232 1.61 -44.63 28.96
CA ASP A 232 2.28 -45.76 28.29
C ASP A 232 3.52 -46.30 29.04
N GLY A 233 3.80 -45.83 30.26
CA GLY A 233 4.93 -46.27 31.11
C GLY A 233 4.55 -47.11 32.33
N GLU A 234 5.55 -47.54 33.12
CA GLU A 234 5.32 -48.16 34.43
C GLU A 234 4.58 -47.20 35.38
N GLN A 235 3.74 -47.79 36.22
CA GLN A 235 2.87 -47.07 37.14
C GLN A 235 3.69 -46.65 38.37
N ASP A 236 4.27 -45.45 38.35
CA ASP A 236 4.92 -44.86 39.52
C ASP A 236 3.93 -43.98 40.30
N ASP A 237 4.01 -44.00 41.64
CA ASP A 237 3.07 -43.35 42.57
C ASP A 237 3.30 -41.83 42.69
N THR A 238 4.10 -41.24 41.82
CA THR A 238 4.39 -39.80 41.83
C THR A 238 3.30 -38.99 41.12
N TRP A 239 2.61 -38.16 41.92
CA TRP A 239 1.75 -37.02 41.62
C TRP A 239 1.31 -36.82 40.16
N ARG A 240 0.01 -36.98 39.89
CA ARG A 240 -0.60 -36.71 38.59
C ARG A 240 -1.14 -35.28 38.55
N PHE A 241 -1.01 -34.60 37.40
CA PHE A 241 -1.52 -33.24 37.17
C PHE A 241 -3.03 -33.06 37.46
N GLY A 242 -3.78 -34.17 37.56
CA GLY A 242 -5.21 -34.17 37.93
C GLY A 242 -5.50 -34.01 39.42
N ASP A 243 -4.50 -34.18 40.29
CA ASP A 243 -4.66 -34.14 41.76
C ASP A 243 -4.18 -32.80 42.37
N LEU A 244 -3.79 -31.83 41.53
CA LEU A 244 -3.36 -30.51 41.99
C LEU A 244 -4.59 -29.67 42.41
N PRO A 245 -4.64 -29.19 43.67
CA PRO A 245 -5.74 -28.36 44.15
C PRO A 245 -5.84 -27.06 43.35
N ASP A 246 -7.04 -26.48 43.26
CA ASP A 246 -7.26 -25.20 42.55
C ASP A 246 -6.30 -24.09 43.06
N SER A 247 -5.94 -24.12 44.36
CA SER A 247 -4.96 -23.22 45.00
C SER A 247 -3.54 -23.29 44.45
N PHE A 248 -3.13 -24.42 43.86
CA PHE A 248 -1.82 -24.54 43.21
C PHE A 248 -1.74 -23.59 42.01
N PHE A 249 -2.81 -23.52 41.21
CA PHE A 249 -2.85 -22.69 40.00
C PHE A 249 -3.09 -21.22 40.30
N GLU A 250 -3.81 -20.90 41.39
CA GLU A 250 -4.01 -19.52 41.85
C GLU A 250 -2.68 -18.80 42.15
N SER A 251 -1.65 -19.55 42.58
CA SER A 251 -0.31 -19.00 42.85
C SER A 251 0.48 -18.59 41.59
N PHE A 252 0.07 -19.05 40.40
CA PHE A 252 0.72 -18.72 39.12
C PHE A 252 -0.05 -17.67 38.30
N LEU A 253 -1.23 -17.25 38.75
CA LEU A 253 -2.03 -16.24 38.04
C LEU A 253 -1.45 -14.84 38.31
N PRO A 254 -1.10 -14.06 37.26
CA PRO A 254 -0.76 -12.65 37.42
C PRO A 254 -1.90 -11.88 38.11
N ALA A 255 -1.55 -10.95 38.99
CA ALA A 255 -2.52 -10.16 39.74
C ALA A 255 -3.51 -9.44 38.79
N GLY A 256 -4.82 -9.61 39.02
CA GLY A 256 -5.88 -8.94 38.27
C GLY A 256 -6.55 -9.76 37.16
N MET A 257 -6.12 -11.00 36.90
CA MET A 257 -6.75 -11.86 35.89
C MET A 257 -7.85 -12.77 36.44
N GLN A 258 -8.93 -12.94 35.68
CA GLN A 258 -10.03 -13.83 36.02
C GLN A 258 -9.81 -15.25 35.46
N GLN A 259 -9.96 -16.24 36.34
CA GLN A 259 -9.96 -17.66 35.97
C GLN A 259 -11.38 -18.09 35.62
N VAL A 260 -11.55 -18.71 34.44
CA VAL A 260 -12.84 -19.25 33.99
C VAL A 260 -12.72 -20.77 33.85
N LYS A 261 -13.63 -21.51 34.48
CA LYS A 261 -13.71 -22.97 34.27
C LYS A 261 -14.31 -23.23 32.89
N ALA A 262 -13.66 -24.07 32.09
CA ALA A 262 -14.24 -24.52 30.83
C ALA A 262 -15.58 -25.24 31.08
N PRO A 263 -16.51 -25.23 30.11
CA PRO A 263 -17.74 -26.04 30.19
C PRO A 263 -17.43 -27.51 30.53
N GLU A 264 -18.32 -28.19 31.26
CA GLU A 264 -18.06 -29.57 31.75
C GLU A 264 -17.81 -30.58 30.62
N ASP A 265 -18.31 -30.31 29.42
CA ASP A 265 -18.15 -31.12 28.22
C ASP A 265 -16.90 -30.77 27.40
N ALA A 266 -16.11 -29.79 27.86
CA ALA A 266 -14.81 -29.45 27.30
C ALA A 266 -13.70 -30.32 27.91
N ALA A 267 -12.96 -31.02 27.07
CA ALA A 267 -11.86 -31.88 27.51
C ALA A 267 -10.74 -31.91 26.47
N ILE A 268 -9.50 -31.99 26.98
CA ILE A 268 -8.31 -32.24 26.17
C ILE A 268 -7.81 -33.64 26.52
N ALA A 269 -7.74 -34.50 25.51
CA ALA A 269 -7.14 -35.82 25.59
C ALA A 269 -5.69 -35.72 25.12
N CYS A 270 -4.77 -36.10 26.00
CA CYS A 270 -3.33 -36.06 25.73
C CYS A 270 -2.73 -37.45 25.97
N ARG A 271 -1.69 -37.77 25.20
CA ARG A 271 -0.78 -38.88 25.50
C ARG A 271 0.54 -38.30 25.98
N ILE A 272 1.01 -38.80 27.11
CA ILE A 272 2.31 -38.45 27.64
C ILE A 272 3.26 -39.60 27.34
N HIS A 273 4.38 -39.30 26.70
CA HIS A 273 5.45 -40.25 26.45
C HIS A 273 6.59 -39.98 27.42
N ALA A 274 6.58 -40.68 28.56
CA ALA A 274 7.54 -40.45 29.65
C ALA A 274 9.00 -40.57 29.19
N ALA A 275 9.31 -41.63 28.45
CA ALA A 275 10.67 -41.89 27.94
C ALA A 275 11.17 -40.87 26.92
N LYS A 276 10.27 -40.08 26.31
CA LYS A 276 10.60 -39.09 25.28
C LYS A 276 10.46 -37.64 25.76
N ASN A 277 10.07 -37.44 27.03
CA ASN A 277 9.71 -36.14 27.60
C ASN A 277 8.80 -35.31 26.67
N ARG A 278 7.76 -35.96 26.11
CA ARG A 278 6.90 -35.39 25.06
C ARG A 278 5.43 -35.58 25.39
N LEU A 279 4.63 -34.54 25.13
CA LEU A 279 3.16 -34.57 25.25
C LEU A 279 2.55 -34.38 23.85
N ASP A 280 1.74 -35.35 23.42
CA ASP A 280 0.97 -35.27 22.18
C ASP A 280 -0.49 -34.98 22.53
N VAL A 281 -1.04 -33.87 22.03
CA VAL A 281 -2.48 -33.59 22.12
C VAL A 281 -3.20 -34.44 21.07
N LEU A 282 -3.95 -35.45 21.53
CA LEU A 282 -4.64 -36.39 20.64
C LEU A 282 -5.96 -35.81 20.11
N LYS A 283 -6.72 -35.14 20.99
CA LYS A 283 -8.04 -34.61 20.67
C LYS A 283 -8.43 -33.55 21.67
N ALA A 284 -9.04 -32.47 21.21
CA ALA A 284 -9.65 -31.49 22.08
C ALA A 284 -11.10 -31.23 21.66
N LYS A 285 -11.99 -31.09 22.64
CA LYS A 285 -13.41 -30.82 22.45
C LYS A 285 -13.83 -29.64 23.32
N LEU A 286 -14.75 -28.84 22.80
CA LEU A 286 -15.50 -27.81 23.52
C LEU A 286 -16.97 -27.99 23.09
N GLY A 287 -17.91 -28.27 23.99
CA GLY A 287 -19.32 -28.25 23.57
C GLY A 287 -19.73 -29.36 22.58
N GLY A 288 -19.02 -30.48 22.50
CA GLY A 288 -19.26 -31.52 21.48
C GLY A 288 -18.69 -31.21 20.07
N LEU A 289 -18.11 -30.04 19.84
CA LEU A 289 -17.45 -29.67 18.58
C LEU A 289 -15.95 -30.06 18.61
N PRO A 290 -15.39 -30.61 17.52
CA PRO A 290 -13.94 -30.72 17.38
C PRO A 290 -13.37 -29.30 17.25
N VAL A 291 -12.45 -28.93 18.15
CA VAL A 291 -11.86 -27.59 18.16
C VAL A 291 -10.38 -27.69 17.85
N HIS A 292 -9.92 -26.83 16.94
CA HIS A 292 -8.50 -26.58 16.73
C HIS A 292 -8.11 -25.42 17.64
N PHE A 293 -7.22 -25.68 18.60
CA PHE A 293 -6.64 -24.62 19.44
C PHE A 293 -5.48 -23.99 18.68
N VAL A 294 -5.49 -22.66 18.57
CA VAL A 294 -4.28 -21.88 18.29
C VAL A 294 -3.80 -21.37 19.63
N ILE A 295 -2.73 -21.98 20.16
CA ILE A 295 -2.05 -21.45 21.34
C ILE A 295 -1.23 -20.27 20.85
N TRP A 296 -1.67 -19.06 21.18
CA TRP A 296 -0.84 -17.87 21.04
C TRP A 296 0.17 -17.89 22.17
N THR A 297 1.40 -18.31 21.89
CA THR A 297 2.51 -18.07 22.81
C THR A 297 2.99 -16.66 22.56
N THR A 298 2.82 -15.77 23.53
CA THR A 298 3.39 -14.40 23.52
C THR A 298 4.90 -14.40 23.75
N THR A 299 5.60 -15.51 23.48
CA THR A 299 7.07 -15.53 23.46
C THR A 299 7.52 -14.93 22.13
N PRO A 300 8.20 -13.78 22.13
CA PRO A 300 8.91 -13.33 20.95
C PRO A 300 10.05 -14.32 20.67
N TRP A 301 10.28 -14.60 19.39
CA TRP A 301 11.59 -15.04 18.92
C TRP A 301 12.56 -13.87 19.01
#